data_AF-A0A9J8AW56-F1
#
_entry.id   AF-A0A9J8AW56-F1
#
_cell.length_a   1.000
_cell.length_b   1.000
_cell.length_c   1.000
_cell.angle_alpha   90.00
_cell.angle_beta   90.00
_cell.angle_gamma   90.00
#
_symmetry.space_group_name_H-M   'P 1'
#
loop_
_entity.id
_entity.type
_entity.pdbx_description
1 polymer ?
#
loop_
_entity_poly.entity_id
_entity_poly.type
_entity_poly.pdbx_seq_one_letter_code
_entity_poly.pdbx_strand_id
1 'polypeptide(L)'
;MVTHSRFDSAMSSSPFEGGARLPPHRYKTFSSRAQYQMVIAAVRKLQESGFYWNTVSGKEASALLSAEPPGTFLVRDSSDHHHFFTLSVKTTTGTKNLRIQCDSVSFFLQTDPQSEESVPRFDCVLKLIHHYMPSAGTGTSSKVQADGESGSAADGSAYYIFSGGEKIPLELLRPLASSMSSLQHLCRKTLNGHIDVSTKRDQLPHPLQEFLQEYDAPI
;
A
#
# COMPACT_ATOMS: atom_id res chain seq x y z
N MET A 1 37.72 26.83 4.91
CA MET A 1 38.71 27.91 5.07
C MET A 1 38.40 29.00 4.04
N VAL A 2 37.85 30.13 4.53
CA VAL A 2 38.03 31.55 4.10
C VAL A 2 37.65 31.93 2.65
N THR A 3 36.45 32.46 2.36
CA THR A 3 35.86 33.84 2.43
C THR A 3 36.24 34.82 1.31
N HIS A 4 35.23 35.53 0.76
CA HIS A 4 35.34 36.94 0.40
C HIS A 4 34.06 37.70 0.79
N SER A 5 34.28 38.91 1.32
CA SER A 5 33.33 39.83 1.93
C SER A 5 33.03 40.99 0.99
N ARG A 6 31.80 41.52 1.01
CA ARG A 6 31.55 42.97 0.91
C ARG A 6 30.15 43.31 1.41
N PHE A 7 30.11 44.07 2.50
CA PHE A 7 28.95 44.80 2.99
C PHE A 7 28.66 45.96 2.04
N ASP A 8 27.37 46.22 1.78
CA ASP A 8 26.87 47.59 1.74
C ASP A 8 25.47 47.65 2.33
N SER A 9 25.31 48.60 3.24
CA SER A 9 24.14 48.84 4.07
C SER A 9 23.09 49.62 3.29
N ALA A 10 21.86 49.13 3.28
CA ALA A 10 20.67 49.97 3.08
C ALA A 10 19.63 49.59 4.14
N MET A 11 19.50 50.48 5.13
CA MET A 11 18.42 50.49 6.11
C MET A 11 17.08 50.73 5.40
N SER A 12 16.14 49.82 5.58
CA SER A 12 14.72 50.18 5.61
C SER A 12 14.04 49.29 6.65
N SER A 13 13.98 49.82 7.86
CA SER A 13 13.18 49.29 8.95
C SER A 13 11.70 49.50 8.65
N SER A 14 10.95 48.42 8.49
CA SER A 14 9.52 48.41 8.80
C SER A 14 9.25 47.28 9.81
N PRO A 15 8.69 47.58 10.99
CA PRO A 15 8.35 46.59 11.99
C PRO A 15 6.91 46.16 11.75
N PHE A 16 6.71 45.00 11.12
CA PHE A 16 5.38 44.39 11.06
C PHE A 16 5.47 42.89 11.37
N GLU A 17 4.94 42.59 12.55
CA GLU A 17 4.16 41.40 12.92
C GLU A 17 4.72 40.01 12.60
N GLY A 18 4.75 39.20 13.66
CA GLY A 18 5.04 37.78 13.60
C GLY A 18 4.10 37.05 12.65
N GLY A 19 4.53 36.90 11.41
CA GLY A 19 4.01 35.89 10.51
C GLY A 19 4.37 34.52 11.07
N ALA A 20 3.44 33.90 11.79
CA ALA A 20 3.48 32.48 12.02
C ALA A 20 3.75 31.81 10.68
N ARG A 21 4.94 31.21 10.51
CA ARG A 21 5.23 30.36 9.36
C ARG A 21 4.21 29.24 9.40
N LEU A 22 3.14 29.37 8.62
CA LEU A 22 2.20 28.30 8.40
C LEU A 22 3.04 27.09 7.95
N PRO A 23 2.85 25.92 8.57
CA PRO A 23 3.59 24.74 8.17
C PRO A 23 3.38 24.56 6.66
N PRO A 24 4.44 24.37 5.86
CA PRO A 24 4.33 24.30 4.41
C PRO A 24 3.27 23.27 4.09
N HIS A 25 2.15 23.74 3.56
CA HIS A 25 1.00 22.89 3.30
C HIS A 25 1.46 21.84 2.30
N ARG A 26 1.55 20.58 2.77
CA ARG A 26 2.08 19.46 1.99
C ARG A 26 1.02 18.95 1.01
N TYR A 27 0.63 19.82 0.08
CA TYR A 27 -0.31 19.42 -0.96
C TYR A 27 0.36 18.44 -1.91
N LYS A 28 -0.34 17.33 -2.18
CA LYS A 28 0.07 16.38 -3.22
C LYS A 28 -0.52 16.86 -4.54
N THR A 29 0.33 16.97 -5.55
CA THR A 29 -0.09 17.40 -6.89
C THR A 29 -0.50 16.20 -7.70
N PHE A 30 -1.64 16.30 -8.38
CA PHE A 30 -2.10 15.29 -9.33
C PHE A 30 -1.64 15.67 -10.73
N SER A 31 -1.11 14.69 -11.47
CA SER A 31 -0.66 14.87 -12.85
C SER A 31 -1.83 14.90 -13.84
N SER A 32 -3.00 14.37 -13.48
CA SER A 32 -4.19 14.38 -14.32
C SER A 32 -5.49 14.24 -13.53
N ARG A 33 -6.63 14.60 -14.14
CA ARG A 33 -7.96 14.37 -13.58
C ARG A 33 -8.26 12.87 -13.38
N ALA A 34 -7.78 12.03 -14.28
CA ALA A 34 -7.94 10.57 -14.18
C ALA A 34 -7.21 10.02 -12.95
N GLN A 35 -5.96 10.45 -12.73
CA GLN A 35 -5.19 10.09 -11.54
C GLN A 35 -5.89 10.56 -10.26
N TYR A 36 -6.43 11.79 -10.25
CA TYR A 36 -7.20 12.28 -9.12
C TYR A 36 -8.41 11.39 -8.80
N GLN A 37 -9.23 11.07 -9.80
CA GLN A 37 -10.41 10.21 -9.61
C GLN A 37 -10.04 8.83 -9.10
N MET A 38 -8.97 8.25 -9.63
CA MET A 38 -8.47 6.94 -9.22
C MET A 38 -7.93 6.94 -7.78
N VAL A 39 -7.16 7.95 -7.40
CA VAL A 39 -6.66 8.09 -6.02
C VAL A 39 -7.83 8.26 -5.06
N ILE A 40 -8.83 9.09 -5.39
CA ILE A 40 -10.02 9.26 -4.54
C ILE A 40 -10.81 7.95 -4.41
N ALA A 41 -10.99 7.21 -5.49
CA ALA A 41 -11.64 5.89 -5.44
C ALA A 41 -10.82 4.89 -4.60
N ALA A 42 -9.49 4.91 -4.73
CA ALA A 42 -8.60 4.07 -3.93
C ALA A 42 -8.67 4.43 -2.44
N VAL A 43 -8.72 5.71 -2.07
CA VAL A 43 -8.88 6.16 -0.68
C VAL A 43 -10.19 5.63 -0.09
N ARG A 44 -11.31 5.76 -0.81
CA ARG A 44 -12.61 5.25 -0.34
C ARG A 44 -12.57 3.74 -0.07
N LYS A 45 -12.05 2.98 -1.02
CA LYS A 45 -11.86 1.54 -0.85
C LYS A 45 -10.92 1.23 0.32
N LEU A 46 -9.79 1.91 0.45
CA LEU A 46 -8.85 1.73 1.57
C LEU A 46 -9.48 2.05 2.93
N GLN A 47 -10.32 3.08 3.02
CA GLN A 47 -11.04 3.39 4.25
C GLN A 47 -11.99 2.27 4.67
N GLU A 48 -12.66 1.64 3.70
CA GLU A 48 -13.57 0.52 3.96
C GLU A 48 -12.84 -0.78 4.28
N SER A 49 -11.61 -0.98 3.79
CA SER A 49 -10.83 -2.20 4.02
C SER A 49 -10.47 -2.43 5.49
N GLY A 50 -10.49 -1.36 6.29
CA GLY A 50 -10.27 -1.41 7.73
C GLY A 50 -8.80 -1.48 8.14
N PHE A 51 -7.84 -1.51 7.21
CA PHE A 51 -6.39 -1.54 7.50
C PHE A 51 -5.62 -0.32 6.98
N TYR A 52 -6.36 0.71 6.59
CA TYR A 52 -5.81 2.02 6.26
C TYR A 52 -5.75 2.90 7.50
N TRP A 53 -4.55 3.38 7.80
CA TRP A 53 -4.23 4.18 8.98
C TRP A 53 -4.09 5.68 8.68
N ASN A 54 -4.63 6.15 7.55
CA ASN A 54 -4.63 7.57 7.17
C ASN A 54 -3.23 8.21 7.27
N THR A 55 -3.11 9.32 7.98
CA THR A 55 -1.93 10.20 8.05
C THR A 55 -0.83 9.74 9.03
N VAL A 56 -0.85 8.47 9.44
CA VAL A 56 0.20 7.91 10.32
C VAL A 56 1.58 8.04 9.69
N SER A 57 2.55 8.48 10.49
CA SER A 57 3.95 8.63 10.07
C SER A 57 4.67 7.28 10.01
N GLY A 58 5.80 7.23 9.30
CA GLY A 58 6.60 6.01 9.24
C GLY A 58 7.14 5.55 10.60
N LYS A 59 7.37 6.48 11.54
CA LYS A 59 7.81 6.17 12.90
C LYS A 59 6.69 5.55 13.72
N GLU A 60 5.50 6.14 13.67
CA GLU A 60 4.31 5.61 14.35
C GLU A 60 3.91 4.25 13.78
N ALA A 61 3.92 4.08 12.45
CA ALA A 61 3.68 2.78 11.83
C ALA A 61 4.69 1.73 12.29
N SER A 62 5.97 2.10 12.41
CA SER A 62 7.00 1.21 12.96
C SER A 62 6.75 0.85 14.42
N ALA A 63 6.24 1.79 15.23
CA ALA A 63 5.90 1.53 16.62
C ALA A 63 4.69 0.58 16.73
N LEU A 64 3.63 0.82 15.95
CA LEU A 64 2.45 -0.04 15.89
C LEU A 64 2.81 -1.46 15.47
N LEU A 65 3.63 -1.60 14.43
CA LEU A 65 4.08 -2.90 13.92
C LEU A 65 5.17 -3.55 14.78
N SER A 66 5.78 -2.84 15.74
CA SER A 66 6.87 -3.38 16.54
C SER A 66 6.42 -4.53 17.44
N ALA A 67 5.21 -4.44 17.98
CA ALA A 67 4.58 -5.42 18.87
C ALA A 67 3.89 -6.57 18.12
N GLU A 68 3.77 -6.45 16.80
CA GLU A 68 3.03 -7.40 15.96
C GLU A 68 3.96 -8.48 15.37
N PRO A 69 3.42 -9.67 15.01
CA PRO A 69 4.22 -10.72 14.40
C PRO A 69 4.68 -10.34 12.98
N PRO A 70 5.79 -10.94 12.49
CA PRO A 70 6.20 -10.84 11.10
C PRO A 70 5.06 -11.16 10.13
N GLY A 71 5.03 -10.45 9.01
CA GLY A 71 3.96 -10.54 8.01
C GLY A 71 2.76 -9.64 8.29
N THR A 72 2.73 -8.93 9.42
CA THR A 72 1.72 -7.90 9.70
C THR A 72 2.00 -6.64 8.91
N PHE A 73 1.00 -6.06 8.25
CA PHE A 73 1.16 -4.85 7.47
C PHE A 73 0.01 -3.87 7.66
N LEU A 74 0.24 -2.62 7.25
CA LEU A 74 -0.78 -1.57 7.18
C LEU A 74 -0.52 -0.64 6.01
N VAL A 75 -1.57 0.01 5.52
CA VAL A 75 -1.47 1.07 4.51
C VAL A 75 -1.65 2.41 5.18
N ARG A 76 -0.85 3.39 4.78
CA ARG A 76 -0.93 4.77 5.27
C ARG A 76 -0.60 5.75 4.18
N ASP A 77 -0.82 7.03 4.44
CA ASP A 77 -0.36 8.09 3.57
C ASP A 77 1.16 8.17 3.59
N SER A 78 1.74 8.36 2.41
CA SER A 78 3.16 8.67 2.33
C SER A 78 3.41 10.07 2.88
N SER A 79 4.45 10.18 3.71
CA SER A 79 4.96 11.47 4.17
C SER A 79 5.79 12.19 3.10
N ASP A 80 6.13 11.49 2.02
CA ASP A 80 6.77 12.03 0.82
C ASP A 80 5.72 12.64 -0.11
N HIS A 81 6.04 13.78 -0.70
CA HIS A 81 5.18 14.51 -1.64
C HIS A 81 5.04 13.82 -3.00
N HIS A 82 6.01 12.99 -3.38
CA HIS A 82 6.01 12.28 -4.66
C HIS A 82 5.14 11.02 -4.68
N HIS A 83 4.64 10.59 -3.53
CA HIS A 83 3.89 9.34 -3.40
C HIS A 83 2.60 9.56 -2.63
N PHE A 84 1.52 8.90 -3.01
CA PHE A 84 0.25 9.03 -2.29
C PHE A 84 0.22 8.11 -1.06
N PHE A 85 0.57 6.84 -1.25
CA PHE A 85 0.45 5.81 -0.22
C PHE A 85 1.79 5.16 0.11
N THR A 86 1.85 4.54 1.28
CA THR A 86 2.97 3.72 1.73
C THR A 86 2.42 2.48 2.40
N LEU A 87 2.96 1.32 2.01
CA LEU A 87 2.75 0.04 2.66
C LEU A 87 3.84 -0.16 3.71
N SER A 88 3.44 -0.24 4.98
CA SER A 88 4.35 -0.55 6.07
C SER A 88 4.15 -2.01 6.46
N VAL A 89 5.22 -2.80 6.45
CA VAL A 89 5.19 -4.24 6.75
C VAL A 89 6.21 -4.59 7.82
N LYS A 90 5.84 -5.46 8.75
CA LYS A 90 6.73 -6.05 9.74
C LYS A 90 7.45 -7.25 9.13
N THR A 91 8.76 -7.16 8.99
CA THR A 91 9.63 -8.28 8.62
C THR A 91 10.38 -8.79 9.84
N THR A 92 11.10 -9.91 9.70
CA THR A 92 11.97 -10.48 10.74
C THR A 92 13.07 -9.52 11.18
N THR A 93 13.53 -8.67 10.26
CA THR A 93 14.59 -7.67 10.49
C THR A 93 14.07 -6.29 10.90
N GLY A 94 12.76 -6.13 11.10
CA GLY A 94 12.13 -4.89 11.54
C GLY A 94 11.02 -4.40 10.61
N THR A 95 10.56 -3.17 10.77
CA THR A 95 9.51 -2.61 9.90
C THR A 95 10.11 -2.02 8.63
N LYS A 96 9.58 -2.41 7.48
CA LYS A 96 9.95 -1.86 6.17
C LYS A 96 8.79 -1.02 5.62
N ASN A 97 9.15 0.05 4.91
CA ASN A 97 8.20 0.99 4.32
C ASN A 97 8.39 0.98 2.80
N LEU A 98 7.39 0.48 2.09
CA LEU A 98 7.36 0.39 0.64
C LEU A 98 6.44 1.48 0.09
N ARG A 99 6.98 2.33 -0.78
CA ARG A 99 6.20 3.42 -1.38
C ARG A 99 5.39 2.88 -2.54
N ILE A 100 4.13 3.32 -2.64
CA ILE A 100 3.26 2.96 -3.76
C ILE A 100 3.29 4.11 -4.76
N GLN A 101 3.77 3.80 -5.97
CA GLN A 101 3.76 4.72 -7.10
C GLN A 101 2.41 4.70 -7.79
N CYS A 102 2.06 5.83 -8.37
CA CYS A 102 0.80 6.02 -9.09
C CYS A 102 1.09 6.80 -10.37
N ASP A 103 0.90 6.14 -11.50
CA ASP A 103 0.87 6.73 -12.83
C ASP A 103 -0.57 7.16 -13.18
N SER A 104 -0.82 7.56 -14.43
CA SER A 104 -2.15 8.03 -14.86
C SER A 104 -3.21 6.94 -14.88
N VAL A 105 -2.80 5.67 -14.92
CA VAL A 105 -3.67 4.51 -15.15
C VAL A 105 -3.51 3.39 -14.10
N SER A 106 -2.50 3.44 -13.24
CA SER A 106 -2.21 2.34 -12.32
C SER A 106 -1.49 2.71 -11.03
N PHE A 107 -1.39 1.73 -10.15
CA PHE A 107 -0.60 1.68 -8.92
C PHE A 107 0.39 0.51 -9.01
N PHE A 108 1.60 0.72 -8.50
CA PHE A 108 2.63 -0.31 -8.41
C PHE A 108 3.59 -0.02 -7.25
N LEU A 109 4.28 -1.04 -6.74
CA LEU A 109 5.27 -0.85 -5.68
C LEU A 109 6.55 -0.23 -6.25
N GLN A 110 7.13 0.73 -5.54
CA GLN A 110 8.45 1.23 -5.88
C GLN A 110 9.47 0.12 -5.68
N THR A 111 10.11 -0.31 -6.77
CA THR A 111 11.21 -1.29 -6.75
C THR A 111 12.57 -0.61 -6.77
N ASP A 112 13.59 -1.39 -6.38
CA ASP A 112 14.98 -0.98 -6.48
C ASP A 112 15.41 -0.99 -7.96
N PRO A 113 16.13 0.02 -8.47
CA PRO A 113 16.68 0.00 -9.83
C PRO A 113 17.54 -1.22 -10.18
N GLN A 114 18.00 -2.01 -9.20
CA GLN A 114 18.70 -3.27 -9.41
C GLN A 114 17.79 -4.47 -9.73
N SER A 115 16.45 -4.33 -9.62
CA SER A 115 15.52 -5.42 -9.97
C SER A 115 15.17 -5.38 -11.46
N GLU A 116 15.50 -6.44 -12.20
CA GLU A 116 15.16 -6.59 -13.63
C GLU A 116 13.71 -7.05 -13.88
N GLU A 117 12.93 -7.30 -12.83
CA GLU A 117 11.55 -7.78 -12.95
C GLU A 117 10.57 -6.62 -13.21
N SER A 118 9.72 -6.80 -14.22
CA SER A 118 8.62 -5.88 -14.50
C SER A 118 7.63 -5.87 -13.33
N VAL A 119 7.48 -4.71 -12.69
CA VAL A 119 6.57 -4.57 -11.55
C VAL A 119 5.12 -4.70 -12.02
N PRO A 120 4.29 -5.55 -11.40
CA PRO A 120 2.89 -5.67 -11.75
C PRO A 120 2.16 -4.35 -11.42
N ARG A 121 1.29 -3.93 -12.35
CA ARG A 121 0.51 -2.70 -12.28
C ARG A 121 -0.96 -3.04 -12.02
N PHE A 122 -1.60 -2.25 -11.17
CA PHE A 122 -2.98 -2.48 -10.76
C PHE A 122 -3.81 -1.20 -10.85
N ASP A 123 -5.09 -1.33 -11.16
CA ASP A 123 -6.05 -0.22 -11.13
C ASP A 123 -6.44 0.19 -9.69
N CYS A 124 -6.14 -0.64 -8.70
CA CYS A 124 -6.49 -0.43 -7.30
C CYS A 124 -5.38 -0.90 -6.36
N VAL A 125 -5.13 -0.11 -5.31
CA VAL A 125 -4.17 -0.43 -4.24
C VAL A 125 -4.51 -1.74 -3.52
N LEU A 126 -5.79 -2.08 -3.39
CA LEU A 126 -6.19 -3.33 -2.76
C LEU A 126 -5.83 -4.55 -3.59
N LYS A 127 -6.00 -4.47 -4.92
CA LYS A 127 -5.58 -5.56 -5.83
C LYS A 127 -4.07 -5.73 -5.82
N LEU A 128 -3.34 -4.62 -5.78
CA LEU A 128 -1.90 -4.62 -5.57
C LEU A 128 -1.55 -5.40 -4.30
N ILE A 129 -2.13 -5.04 -3.15
CA ILE A 129 -1.84 -5.72 -1.88
C ILE A 129 -2.18 -7.20 -1.95
N HIS A 130 -3.38 -7.54 -2.44
CA HIS A 130 -3.85 -8.91 -2.57
C HIS A 130 -2.91 -9.77 -3.44
N HIS A 131 -2.33 -9.20 -4.50
CA HIS A 131 -1.37 -9.91 -5.34
C HIS A 131 -0.05 -10.23 -4.61
N TYR A 132 0.40 -9.35 -3.72
CA TYR A 132 1.57 -9.59 -2.88
C TYR A 132 1.26 -10.40 -1.61
N MET A 133 0.00 -10.75 -1.37
CA MET A 133 -0.37 -11.72 -0.34
C MET A 133 -0.16 -13.13 -0.88
N PRO A 134 0.41 -14.06 -0.09
CA PRO A 134 0.46 -15.45 -0.49
C PRO A 134 -0.97 -15.97 -0.65
N SER A 135 -1.26 -16.55 -1.82
CA SER A 135 -2.49 -17.30 -2.01
C SER A 135 -2.51 -18.42 -0.98
N ALA A 136 -3.62 -18.58 -0.24
CA ALA A 136 -3.75 -19.48 0.92
C ALA A 136 -3.55 -20.99 0.62
N GLY A 137 -3.06 -21.35 -0.57
CA GLY A 137 -2.74 -22.71 -1.01
C GLY A 137 -1.25 -23.08 -1.01
N THR A 138 -0.33 -22.17 -0.71
CA THR A 138 1.12 -22.47 -0.67
C THR A 138 1.69 -22.42 0.75
N GLY A 139 1.03 -23.12 1.67
CA GLY A 139 1.55 -23.44 3.01
C GLY A 139 1.73 -24.94 3.18
N THR A 140 2.97 -25.40 3.03
CA THR A 140 3.56 -26.48 3.85
C THR A 140 2.71 -27.74 4.06
N SER A 141 2.51 -28.55 3.02
CA SER A 141 2.21 -29.98 3.17
C SER A 141 3.47 -30.77 2.81
N SER A 142 4.16 -31.24 3.85
CA SER A 142 4.99 -32.46 3.87
C SER A 142 5.62 -32.89 2.53
N LYS A 143 6.87 -32.47 2.27
CA LYS A 143 7.76 -33.24 1.39
C LYS A 143 8.11 -34.56 2.08
N VAL A 144 7.21 -35.53 2.00
CA VAL A 144 7.58 -36.95 2.00
C VAL A 144 7.60 -37.37 0.53
N GLN A 145 8.83 -37.43 0.01
CA GLN A 145 9.33 -38.29 -1.05
C GLN A 145 8.31 -39.04 -1.92
N ALA A 146 8.27 -38.70 -3.21
CA ALA A 146 8.09 -39.67 -4.29
C ALA A 146 8.58 -39.08 -5.63
N ASP A 147 9.35 -39.89 -6.34
CA ASP A 147 9.87 -39.67 -7.69
C ASP A 147 8.76 -39.40 -8.73
N GLY A 148 9.08 -38.66 -9.79
CA GLY A 148 8.25 -38.63 -11.00
C GLY A 148 8.23 -37.29 -11.74
N GLU A 149 8.34 -37.36 -13.05
CA GLU A 149 8.71 -36.30 -14.00
C GLU A 149 7.57 -35.33 -14.38
N SER A 150 7.99 -34.18 -14.92
CA SER A 150 7.27 -33.28 -15.84
C SER A 150 5.98 -32.60 -15.37
N GLY A 151 6.06 -31.27 -15.22
CA GLY A 151 4.91 -30.38 -15.28
C GLY A 151 5.18 -29.01 -14.68
N SER A 152 5.35 -28.01 -15.54
CA SER A 152 5.55 -26.58 -15.24
C SER A 152 4.60 -26.06 -14.14
N ALA A 153 5.11 -25.94 -12.91
CA ALA A 153 4.42 -25.29 -11.80
C ALA A 153 4.91 -23.84 -11.72
N ALA A 154 4.02 -22.89 -11.94
CA ALA A 154 4.31 -21.47 -11.80
C ALA A 154 4.93 -21.23 -10.42
N ASP A 155 6.18 -20.81 -10.48
CA ASP A 155 7.08 -20.43 -9.40
C ASP A 155 6.30 -19.66 -8.33
N GLY A 156 6.37 -20.14 -7.08
CA GLY A 156 5.82 -19.40 -5.95
C GLY A 156 6.58 -18.09 -5.87
N SER A 157 6.01 -17.02 -6.44
CA SER A 157 6.68 -15.73 -6.59
C SER A 157 6.89 -15.11 -5.20
N ALA A 158 7.98 -15.52 -4.58
CA ALA A 158 8.48 -14.91 -3.36
C ALA A 158 9.03 -13.55 -3.76
N TYR A 159 8.32 -12.48 -3.43
CA TYR A 159 8.80 -11.13 -3.62
C TYR A 159 9.83 -10.79 -2.55
N TYR A 160 10.80 -9.93 -2.85
CA TYR A 160 11.86 -9.58 -1.92
C TYR A 160 12.07 -8.08 -1.83
N ILE A 161 12.43 -7.62 -0.63
CA ILE A 161 12.84 -6.25 -0.31
C ILE A 161 14.35 -6.25 -0.09
N PHE A 162 15.06 -5.43 -0.83
CA PHE A 162 16.50 -5.22 -0.64
C PHE A 162 16.74 -4.13 0.40
N SER A 163 17.56 -4.41 1.41
CA SER A 163 17.91 -3.42 2.42
C SER A 163 19.28 -3.70 2.99
N GLY A 164 20.23 -2.78 2.78
CA GLY A 164 21.59 -2.91 3.33
C GLY A 164 22.40 -4.09 2.75
N GLY A 165 22.07 -4.55 1.54
CA GLY A 165 22.71 -5.72 0.91
C GLY A 165 22.04 -7.06 1.21
N GLU A 166 21.03 -7.09 2.10
CA GLU A 166 20.26 -8.30 2.40
C GLU A 166 18.96 -8.36 1.61
N LYS A 167 18.61 -9.57 1.15
CA LYS A 167 17.36 -9.90 0.45
C LYS A 167 16.35 -10.44 1.47
N ILE A 168 15.34 -9.64 1.82
CA ILE A 168 14.33 -9.99 2.83
C ILE A 168 13.03 -10.35 2.12
N PRO A 169 12.38 -11.50 2.40
CA PRO A 169 11.10 -11.84 1.76
C PRO A 169 10.01 -10.82 2.14
N LEU A 170 9.21 -10.40 1.15
CA LEU A 170 8.01 -9.61 1.33
C LEU A 170 6.85 -10.56 1.60
N GLU A 171 6.47 -10.66 2.88
CA GLU A 171 5.34 -11.47 3.32
C GLU A 171 4.20 -10.56 3.79
N LEU A 172 3.10 -10.53 3.05
CA LEU A 172 1.88 -9.82 3.47
C LEU A 172 0.87 -10.86 3.97
N LEU A 173 0.91 -11.17 5.26
CA LEU A 173 0.07 -12.22 5.84
C LEU A 173 -1.21 -11.68 6.45
N ARG A 174 -1.10 -10.61 7.24
CA ARG A 174 -2.22 -10.09 8.03
C ARG A 174 -2.29 -8.57 8.02
N PRO A 175 -3.47 -7.98 7.71
CA PRO A 175 -3.67 -6.55 7.86
C PRO A 175 -3.80 -6.17 9.35
N LEU A 176 -3.15 -5.08 9.75
CA LEU A 176 -3.38 -4.44 11.04
C LEU A 176 -4.61 -3.54 10.93
N ALA A 177 -5.71 -3.96 11.56
CA ALA A 177 -6.96 -3.22 11.51
C ALA A 177 -6.87 -1.90 12.31
N SER A 178 -7.29 -0.80 11.70
CA SER A 178 -7.45 0.52 12.32
C SER A 178 -8.89 0.75 12.81
N SER A 179 -9.87 0.09 12.18
CA SER A 179 -11.29 0.20 12.51
C SER A 179 -12.01 -1.12 12.30
N MET A 180 -13.14 -1.32 13.00
CA MET A 180 -13.95 -2.51 12.82
C MET A 180 -14.82 -2.36 11.57
N SER A 181 -14.72 -3.30 10.63
CA SER A 181 -15.61 -3.37 9.47
C SER A 181 -17.04 -3.67 9.90
N SER A 182 -18.03 -3.09 9.20
CA SER A 182 -19.43 -3.45 9.40
C SER A 182 -19.71 -4.90 8.97
N LEU A 183 -20.73 -5.53 9.55
CA LEU A 183 -21.16 -6.88 9.14
C LEU A 183 -21.47 -6.94 7.64
N GLN A 184 -22.11 -5.90 7.11
CA GLN A 184 -22.42 -5.77 5.68
C GLN A 184 -21.15 -5.82 4.83
N HIS A 185 -20.09 -5.12 5.24
CA HIS A 185 -18.80 -5.12 4.55
C HIS A 185 -18.10 -6.48 4.67
N LEU A 186 -18.15 -7.13 5.84
CA LEU A 186 -17.61 -8.48 6.01
C LEU A 186 -18.29 -9.47 5.06
N CYS A 187 -19.62 -9.44 4.96
CA CYS A 187 -20.35 -10.25 3.99
C CYS A 187 -19.92 -9.95 2.54
N ARG A 188 -19.74 -8.68 2.18
CA ARG A 188 -19.25 -8.28 0.85
C ARG A 188 -17.88 -8.87 0.53
N LYS A 189 -16.93 -8.79 1.46
CA LYS A 189 -15.58 -9.35 1.27
C LYS A 189 -15.62 -10.87 1.07
N THR A 190 -16.38 -11.57 1.91
CA THR A 190 -16.57 -13.01 1.77
C THR A 190 -17.17 -13.35 0.41
N LEU A 191 -18.22 -12.66 -0.03
CA LEU A 191 -18.85 -12.91 -1.33
C LEU A 191 -17.90 -12.62 -2.50
N ASN A 192 -17.12 -11.54 -2.44
CA ASN A 192 -16.16 -11.21 -3.50
C ASN A 192 -14.93 -12.12 -3.53
N GLY A 193 -14.59 -12.79 -2.42
CA GLY A 193 -13.55 -13.82 -2.38
C GLY A 193 -13.98 -15.17 -2.95
N HIS A 194 -15.29 -15.46 -3.01
CA HIS A 194 -15.80 -16.70 -3.59
C HIS A 194 -16.13 -16.51 -5.10
N ILE A 195 -15.18 -16.87 -5.95
CA ILE A 195 -15.26 -16.81 -7.44
C ILE A 195 -16.52 -17.51 -8.00
N ASP A 196 -16.99 -18.58 -7.34
CA ASP A 196 -18.17 -19.36 -7.77
C ASP A 196 -19.53 -18.63 -7.62
N VAL A 197 -19.54 -17.43 -7.01
CA VAL A 197 -20.76 -16.63 -6.83
C VAL A 197 -21.08 -15.76 -8.06
N SER A 198 -20.21 -15.72 -9.07
CA SER A 198 -20.42 -14.92 -10.29
C SER A 198 -21.78 -15.20 -10.95
N THR A 199 -22.19 -16.48 -11.05
CA THR A 199 -23.50 -16.90 -11.61
C THR A 199 -24.71 -16.58 -10.72
N LYS A 200 -24.50 -16.25 -9.44
CA LYS A 200 -25.54 -15.85 -8.49
C LYS A 200 -25.60 -14.34 -8.27
N ARG A 201 -24.56 -13.57 -8.65
CA ARG A 201 -24.57 -12.09 -8.54
C ARG A 201 -25.69 -11.48 -9.37
N ASP A 202 -25.92 -12.03 -10.56
CA ASP A 202 -26.99 -11.56 -11.46
C ASP A 202 -28.40 -11.78 -10.91
N GLN A 203 -28.55 -12.64 -9.89
CA GLN A 203 -29.82 -12.91 -9.21
C GLN A 203 -30.07 -11.98 -8.02
N LEU A 204 -29.08 -11.17 -7.62
CA LEU A 204 -29.22 -10.23 -6.51
C LEU A 204 -29.96 -8.96 -6.97
N PRO A 205 -30.75 -8.31 -6.09
CA PRO A 205 -31.29 -6.98 -6.36
C PRO A 205 -30.19 -5.97 -6.74
N HIS A 206 -30.50 -5.07 -7.67
CA HIS A 206 -29.56 -4.05 -8.18
C HIS A 206 -28.77 -3.30 -7.09
N PRO A 207 -29.38 -2.85 -5.96
CA PRO A 207 -28.63 -2.16 -4.91
C PRO A 207 -27.53 -3.01 -4.28
N LEU A 208 -27.72 -4.33 -4.19
CA LEU A 208 -26.70 -5.25 -3.67
C LEU A 208 -25.60 -5.50 -4.69
N GLN A 209 -25.94 -5.56 -5.99
CA GLN A 209 -24.93 -5.68 -7.05
C GLN A 209 -23.99 -4.47 -7.06
N GLU A 210 -24.54 -3.26 -7.00
CA GLU A 210 -23.77 -2.01 -6.89
C GLU A 210 -22.89 -2.01 -5.64
N PHE A 211 -23.46 -2.37 -4.48
CA PHE A 211 -22.72 -2.45 -3.23
C PHE A 211 -21.53 -3.42 -3.30
N LEU A 212 -21.69 -4.56 -3.96
CA LEU A 212 -20.61 -5.53 -4.17
C LEU A 212 -19.57 -5.05 -5.21
N GLN A 213 -19.96 -4.22 -6.17
CA GLN A 213 -19.07 -3.66 -7.20
C GLN A 213 -18.22 -2.49 -6.68
N GLU A 214 -18.75 -1.74 -5.71
CA GLU A 214 -18.04 -0.62 -5.08
C GLU A 214 -16.74 -1.05 -4.38
N TYR A 215 -16.65 -2.32 -3.95
CA TYR A 215 -15.46 -2.91 -3.35
C TYR A 215 -15.24 -4.32 -3.89
N ASP A 216 -14.44 -4.43 -4.94
CA ASP A 216 -14.17 -5.68 -5.67
C ASP A 216 -13.00 -6.51 -5.09
N ALA A 217 -12.42 -6.09 -3.96
CA ALA A 217 -11.33 -6.80 -3.32
C ALA A 217 -11.83 -7.81 -2.27
N PRO A 218 -11.13 -8.95 -2.08
CA PRO A 218 -11.50 -9.94 -1.06
C PRO A 218 -10.92 -9.65 0.34
N ILE A 219 -10.03 -8.66 0.47
CA ILE A 219 -9.27 -8.33 1.69
C ILE A 219 -9.90 -7.19 2.49
#